data_AF-A0AA39Z3R4-F1
#
_entry.id   AF-A0AA39Z3R4-F1
#
_cell.length_a   1.000
_cell.length_b   1.000
_cell.length_c   1.000
_cell.angle_alpha   90.00
_cell.angle_beta   90.00
_cell.angle_gamma   90.00
#
_symmetry.space_group_name_H-M   'P 1'
#
loop_
_entity.id
_entity.type
_entity.pdbx_description
1 polymer ?
#
loop_
_entity_poly.entity_id
_entity_poly.type
_entity_poly.pdbx_seq_one_letter_code
_entity_poly.pdbx_strand_id
1 'polypeptide(L)'
;MAEVSIKMAMLPQWVFSPMSSIQLTIITDQTDTILSANRSQKTSTTAKMHTFLLLSTLLGLASAAPTSSTPTPRQWTPQDPGSIPRHSGSRGFRLRVNVTDPSLDLNPPVHNLFLSTAHIGPAQNRAVVSSSGPIFYQNGTYADIANYRAGILTDAGPVESPFPEAIQYQQGSDDTRGSELFISAGTPGTGTAISKLTMPYSTLQILEGAPIVKSFIVCGNTTIPYYGESRKFEVVNWLQATRDSTGTHLRVPEGCVAVNLVPECAYEFGDLPEGAAYDRTFVNDVRCYESVAAIDWSKYAY
;
A
#
# COMPACT_ATOMS: atom_id res chain seq x y z
N MET A 1 54.16 1.19 -2.16
CA MET A 1 54.10 0.82 -3.59
C MET A 1 53.46 -0.55 -3.69
N ALA A 2 52.21 -0.59 -4.12
CA ALA A 2 51.49 -1.81 -4.46
C ALA A 2 50.52 -1.44 -5.60
N GLU A 3 50.79 -1.96 -6.78
CA GLU A 3 49.99 -1.79 -8.00
C GLU A 3 48.68 -2.57 -7.89
N VAL A 4 47.57 -1.94 -8.26
CA VAL A 4 46.31 -2.63 -8.52
C VAL A 4 46.11 -2.63 -10.04
N SER A 5 46.21 -3.81 -10.64
CA SER A 5 46.00 -4.04 -12.07
C SER A 5 44.51 -4.23 -12.34
N ILE A 6 43.91 -3.34 -13.12
CA ILE A 6 42.52 -3.46 -13.59
C ILE A 6 42.54 -3.98 -15.02
N LYS A 7 42.07 -5.21 -15.23
CA LYS A 7 41.78 -5.74 -16.58
C LYS A 7 40.47 -5.13 -17.08
N MET A 8 40.55 -4.24 -18.08
CA MET A 8 39.40 -3.79 -18.85
C MET A 8 39.05 -4.82 -19.93
N ALA A 9 37.83 -5.34 -19.90
CA ALA A 9 37.24 -6.07 -21.01
C ALA A 9 36.74 -5.07 -22.07
N MET A 10 37.16 -5.27 -23.32
CA MET A 10 36.74 -4.47 -24.47
C MET A 10 35.27 -4.77 -24.84
N LEU A 11 34.46 -3.72 -24.97
CA LEU A 11 33.16 -3.74 -25.66
C LEU A 11 33.22 -2.79 -26.87
N PRO A 12 32.47 -3.09 -27.95
CA PRO A 12 32.64 -2.44 -29.24
C PRO A 12 32.10 -1.00 -29.28
N GLN A 13 32.76 -0.21 -30.13
CA GLN A 13 32.58 1.22 -30.34
C GLN A 13 31.14 1.60 -30.72
N TRP A 14 30.54 2.49 -29.92
CA TRP A 14 29.42 3.33 -30.32
C TRP A 14 29.86 4.80 -30.31
N VAL A 15 29.46 5.50 -31.37
CA VAL A 15 29.82 6.87 -31.71
C VAL A 15 29.33 7.85 -30.64
N PHE A 16 30.24 8.63 -30.06
CA PHE A 16 29.92 9.76 -29.18
C PHE A 16 29.66 11.04 -30.00
N SER A 17 28.55 11.73 -29.71
CA SER A 17 28.40 13.17 -29.93
C SER A 17 28.58 13.91 -28.60
N PRO A 18 29.13 15.15 -28.58
CA PRO A 18 29.58 15.77 -27.35
C PRO A 18 28.52 16.62 -26.63
N MET A 19 28.63 16.58 -25.30
CA MET A 19 28.35 17.64 -24.32
C MET A 19 26.89 18.04 -24.04
N SER A 20 26.41 17.58 -22.88
CA SER A 20 25.65 18.42 -21.95
C SER A 20 26.15 18.14 -20.53
N SER A 21 26.53 19.21 -19.83
CA SER A 21 27.12 19.19 -18.50
C SER A 21 26.14 18.64 -17.46
N ILE A 22 26.57 17.63 -16.70
CA ILE A 22 25.87 17.16 -15.50
C ILE A 22 26.35 18.01 -14.32
N GLN A 23 25.47 18.83 -13.76
CA GLN A 23 25.66 19.48 -12.46
C GLN A 23 25.37 18.44 -11.37
N LEU A 24 26.41 18.08 -10.62
CA LEU A 24 26.33 17.19 -9.47
C LEU A 24 26.01 18.03 -8.23
N THR A 25 24.76 18.08 -7.79
CA THR A 25 24.39 18.67 -6.49
C THR A 25 24.52 17.61 -5.41
N ILE A 26 25.60 17.70 -4.64
CA ILE A 26 25.79 16.94 -3.41
C ILE A 26 24.96 17.64 -2.33
N ILE A 27 23.92 16.99 -1.82
CA ILE A 27 23.20 17.46 -0.63
C ILE A 27 23.80 16.74 0.58
N THR A 28 24.59 17.47 1.36
CA THR A 28 25.05 17.02 2.68
C THR A 28 24.06 17.45 3.74
N ASP A 29 23.58 16.48 4.51
CA ASP A 29 22.74 16.64 5.68
C ASP A 29 23.57 17.26 6.83
N GLN A 30 23.15 18.42 7.34
CA GLN A 30 23.55 18.91 8.65
C GLN A 30 22.38 19.61 9.33
N THR A 31 21.87 18.94 10.37
CA THR A 31 21.26 19.54 11.55
C THR A 31 22.15 20.65 12.10
N ASP A 32 21.58 21.83 12.38
CA ASP A 32 21.71 22.48 13.69
C ASP A 32 20.91 23.78 13.83
N THR A 33 20.21 23.82 14.97
CA THR A 33 20.13 24.96 15.91
C THR A 33 19.35 26.23 15.54
N ILE A 34 18.24 26.35 16.28
CA ILE A 34 17.48 27.55 16.64
C ILE A 34 18.40 28.67 17.16
N LEU A 35 18.29 29.90 16.64
CA LEU A 35 18.22 31.15 17.44
C LEU A 35 18.07 32.44 16.61
N SER A 36 17.40 33.41 17.24
CA SER A 36 17.33 34.86 16.95
C SER A 36 16.30 35.28 15.88
N ALA A 37 15.58 36.40 15.97
CA ALA A 37 15.53 37.46 16.97
C ALA A 37 14.21 38.26 16.82
N ASN A 38 13.79 38.82 17.96
CA ASN A 38 12.93 39.98 18.14
C ASN A 38 12.61 40.87 16.91
N ARG A 39 11.33 41.19 16.74
CA ARG A 39 10.93 42.58 16.49
C ARG A 39 9.61 42.92 17.18
N SER A 40 9.75 43.80 18.18
CA SER A 40 8.72 44.52 18.89
C SER A 40 8.04 45.54 17.95
N GLN A 41 6.71 45.58 17.93
CA GLN A 41 5.96 46.82 17.75
C GLN A 41 4.75 46.82 18.69
N LYS A 42 4.57 47.99 19.31
CA LYS A 42 3.79 48.29 20.51
C LYS A 42 2.94 49.51 20.19
N THR A 43 1.63 49.41 20.31
CA THR A 43 0.67 50.52 20.53
C THR A 43 -0.70 49.85 20.84
N SER A 44 -1.13 49.74 22.10
CA SER A 44 -1.82 50.74 22.92
C SER A 44 -3.04 51.40 22.25
N THR A 45 -4.24 50.95 22.62
CA THR A 45 -5.38 51.86 22.81
C THR A 45 -6.30 51.35 23.91
N THR A 46 -6.24 52.03 25.04
CA THR A 46 -7.21 52.04 26.13
C THR A 46 -8.59 52.48 25.64
N ALA A 47 -9.63 51.69 25.93
CA ALA A 47 -11.02 52.13 25.88
C ALA A 47 -11.64 51.97 27.27
N LYS A 48 -12.09 53.10 27.83
CA LYS A 48 -12.88 53.19 29.07
C LYS A 48 -14.23 52.51 28.83
N MET A 49 -14.58 51.56 29.68
CA MET A 49 -15.91 50.91 29.65
C MET A 49 -16.77 51.54 30.74
N HIS A 50 -17.82 52.25 30.32
CA HIS A 50 -18.83 52.82 31.20
C HIS A 50 -19.75 51.71 31.72
N THR A 51 -19.93 51.69 33.03
CA THR A 51 -20.95 50.95 33.77
C THR A 51 -22.34 51.36 33.28
N PHE A 52 -23.10 50.41 32.72
CA PHE A 52 -24.56 50.50 32.60
C PHE A 52 -25.17 49.23 33.18
N LEU A 53 -25.87 49.39 34.30
CA LEU A 53 -26.86 48.43 34.79
C LEU A 53 -28.03 48.41 33.79
N LEU A 54 -28.37 47.23 33.27
CA LEU A 54 -29.61 47.03 32.54
C LEU A 54 -30.26 45.71 32.93
N LEU A 55 -31.55 45.85 33.22
CA LEU A 55 -32.49 44.91 33.80
C LEU A 55 -32.66 43.61 33.01
N SER A 56 -32.89 42.56 33.78
CA SER A 56 -33.31 41.22 33.40
C SER A 56 -34.62 41.21 32.62
N THR A 57 -34.62 40.63 31.41
CA THR A 57 -35.82 40.03 30.80
C THR A 57 -35.42 38.71 30.15
N LEU A 58 -35.86 37.60 30.75
CA LEU A 58 -35.78 36.26 30.20
C LEU A 58 -36.97 36.05 29.25
N LEU A 59 -36.72 36.05 27.94
CA LEU A 59 -37.58 35.38 26.96
C LEU A 59 -36.82 34.18 26.42
N GLY A 60 -37.29 32.98 26.76
CA GLY A 60 -36.76 31.73 26.22
C GLY A 60 -37.17 31.55 24.76
N LEU A 61 -36.25 31.80 23.83
CA LEU A 61 -36.32 31.27 22.47
C LEU A 61 -35.65 29.90 22.47
N ALA A 62 -36.45 28.85 22.24
CA ALA A 62 -35.94 27.53 21.94
C ALA A 62 -35.36 27.54 20.51
N SER A 63 -34.08 27.85 20.37
CA SER A 63 -33.33 27.62 19.14
C SER A 63 -33.11 26.11 19.00
N ALA A 64 -33.91 25.46 18.15
CA ALA A 64 -33.59 24.13 17.64
C ALA A 64 -32.40 24.26 16.68
N ALA A 65 -31.18 24.12 17.21
CA ALA A 65 -30.00 23.97 16.38
C ALA A 65 -30.08 22.61 15.67
N PRO A 66 -29.93 22.53 14.34
CA PRO A 66 -29.74 21.25 13.68
C PRO A 66 -28.43 20.66 14.19
N THR A 67 -28.50 19.54 14.90
CA THR A 67 -27.35 18.70 15.19
C THR A 67 -26.91 18.05 13.89
N SER A 68 -26.15 18.77 13.07
CA SER A 68 -25.32 18.16 12.04
C SER A 68 -24.23 17.38 12.75
N SER A 69 -24.51 16.10 13.04
CA SER A 69 -23.51 15.13 13.47
C SER A 69 -22.61 14.81 12.27
N THR A 70 -21.68 15.70 11.95
CA THR A 70 -20.56 15.34 11.09
C THR A 70 -19.78 14.26 11.84
N PRO A 71 -19.59 13.05 11.28
CA PRO A 71 -18.79 12.03 11.93
C PRO A 71 -17.39 12.60 12.12
N THR A 72 -16.99 12.83 13.38
CA THR A 72 -15.61 13.17 13.70
C THR A 72 -14.75 11.96 13.32
N PRO A 73 -13.68 12.13 12.51
CA PRO A 73 -12.74 11.05 12.24
C PRO A 73 -12.20 10.52 13.56
N ARG A 74 -12.40 9.23 13.82
CA ARG A 74 -11.99 8.62 15.08
C ARG A 74 -10.46 8.56 15.07
N GLN A 75 -9.80 9.45 15.81
CA GLN A 75 -8.35 9.45 15.93
C GLN A 75 -7.90 8.17 16.65
N TRP A 76 -7.18 7.31 15.94
CA TRP A 76 -6.63 6.09 16.51
C TRP A 76 -5.58 6.43 17.57
N THR A 77 -5.82 5.97 18.79
CA THR A 77 -4.77 5.84 19.80
C THR A 77 -4.46 4.35 19.96
N PRO A 78 -3.19 3.92 19.92
CA PRO A 78 -2.79 2.52 20.06
C PRO A 78 -3.20 1.84 21.39
N GLN A 79 -3.95 2.53 22.25
CA GLN A 79 -4.08 2.21 23.68
C GLN A 79 -5.48 1.71 24.08
N ASP A 80 -6.48 1.72 23.19
CA ASP A 80 -7.81 1.19 23.53
C ASP A 80 -7.94 -0.30 23.17
N PRO A 81 -8.06 -1.22 24.15
CA PRO A 81 -8.25 -2.64 23.90
C PRO A 81 -9.52 -2.88 23.08
N GLY A 82 -9.37 -3.33 21.83
CA GLY A 82 -10.49 -3.56 20.91
C GLY A 82 -10.56 -2.59 19.73
N SER A 83 -9.63 -1.62 19.63
CA SER A 83 -9.47 -0.73 18.47
C SER A 83 -8.80 -1.39 17.25
N ILE A 84 -8.32 -2.63 17.39
CA ILE A 84 -7.62 -3.41 16.36
C ILE A 84 -8.24 -4.80 16.30
N PRO A 85 -8.49 -5.37 15.09
CA PRO A 85 -8.97 -6.74 15.00
C PRO A 85 -7.94 -7.72 15.59
N ARG A 86 -8.43 -8.73 16.32
CA ARG A 86 -7.57 -9.80 16.87
C ARG A 86 -6.84 -10.48 15.72
N HIS A 87 -5.52 -10.55 15.81
CA HIS A 87 -4.65 -11.19 14.82
C HIS A 87 -3.92 -12.38 15.41
N SER A 88 -3.37 -13.20 14.52
CA SER A 88 -2.48 -14.32 14.79
C SER A 88 -1.16 -14.10 14.02
N GLY A 89 -0.38 -15.15 13.84
CA GLY A 89 0.83 -15.17 13.02
C GLY A 89 0.95 -16.47 12.24
N SER A 90 1.51 -16.38 11.04
CA SER A 90 1.87 -17.54 10.23
C SER A 90 2.97 -17.17 9.24
N ARG A 91 3.80 -18.15 8.89
CA ARG A 91 4.78 -18.06 7.79
C ARG A 91 4.11 -17.94 6.42
N GLY A 92 2.90 -18.49 6.27
CA GLY A 92 2.12 -18.44 5.04
C GLY A 92 0.74 -17.83 5.25
N PHE A 93 0.25 -17.15 4.23
CA PHE A 93 -1.05 -16.46 4.25
C PHE A 93 -1.65 -16.36 2.85
N ARG A 94 -2.97 -16.22 2.75
CA ARG A 94 -3.66 -15.79 1.53
C ARG A 94 -4.03 -14.33 1.65
N LEU A 95 -4.07 -13.60 0.54
CA LEU A 95 -4.49 -12.21 0.54
C LEU A 95 -5.97 -12.14 0.17
N ARG A 96 -6.82 -11.80 1.13
CA ARG A 96 -8.26 -11.62 0.94
C ARG A 96 -8.59 -10.15 0.70
N VAL A 97 -9.51 -9.90 -0.23
CA VAL A 97 -10.02 -8.58 -0.60
C VAL A 97 -10.97 -8.08 0.48
N ASN A 98 -10.67 -6.90 1.00
CA ASN A 98 -11.55 -6.12 1.86
C ASN A 98 -11.83 -4.77 1.18
N VAL A 99 -13.00 -4.67 0.53
CA VAL A 99 -13.49 -3.43 -0.09
C VAL A 99 -13.61 -2.32 0.95
N THR A 100 -13.03 -1.14 0.67
CA THR A 100 -12.95 -0.04 1.64
C THR A 100 -14.29 0.65 1.88
N ASP A 101 -15.12 0.72 0.85
CA ASP A 101 -16.50 1.22 0.92
C ASP A 101 -17.44 0.14 0.35
N PRO A 102 -18.12 -0.64 1.21
CA PRO A 102 -19.00 -1.72 0.76
C PRO A 102 -20.15 -1.27 -0.15
N SER A 103 -20.53 0.03 -0.12
CA SER A 103 -21.57 0.55 -1.01
C SER A 103 -21.10 0.72 -2.45
N LEU A 104 -19.78 0.70 -2.67
CA LEU A 104 -19.12 0.81 -3.97
C LEU A 104 -18.57 -0.54 -4.46
N ASP A 105 -18.90 -1.66 -3.81
CA ASP A 105 -18.48 -2.97 -4.28
C ASP A 105 -19.02 -3.23 -5.70
N LEU A 106 -18.29 -4.06 -6.44
CA LEU A 106 -18.61 -4.38 -7.82
C LEU A 106 -19.82 -5.33 -7.89
N ASN A 107 -20.32 -5.53 -9.12
CA ASN A 107 -21.31 -6.55 -9.41
C ASN A 107 -20.80 -7.43 -10.56
N PRO A 108 -20.42 -8.70 -10.30
CA PRO A 108 -20.51 -9.41 -9.01
C PRO A 108 -19.55 -8.84 -7.94
N PRO A 109 -19.87 -9.03 -6.64
CA PRO A 109 -19.07 -8.49 -5.54
C PRO A 109 -17.69 -9.11 -5.48
N VAL A 110 -16.69 -8.29 -5.17
CA VAL A 110 -15.29 -8.73 -5.02
C VAL A 110 -14.83 -8.77 -3.58
N HIS A 111 -15.59 -8.20 -2.65
CA HIS A 111 -15.33 -8.35 -1.22
C HIS A 111 -15.26 -9.84 -0.83
N ASN A 112 -14.31 -10.18 0.03
CA ASN A 112 -13.98 -11.55 0.45
C ASN A 112 -13.46 -12.49 -0.65
N LEU A 113 -13.25 -12.07 -1.89
CA LEU A 113 -12.44 -12.85 -2.84
C LEU A 113 -10.96 -12.85 -2.43
N PHE A 114 -10.16 -13.72 -3.02
CA PHE A 114 -8.72 -13.77 -2.81
C PHE A 114 -7.97 -13.19 -4.01
N LEU A 115 -6.85 -12.54 -3.73
CA LEU A 115 -5.83 -12.26 -4.74
C LEU A 115 -5.39 -13.59 -5.37
N SER A 116 -5.39 -13.62 -6.68
CA SER A 116 -5.12 -14.79 -7.50
C SER A 116 -4.43 -14.38 -8.79
N THR A 117 -4.21 -15.34 -9.68
CA THR A 117 -3.45 -15.14 -10.91
C THR A 117 -4.26 -15.54 -12.14
N ALA A 118 -4.11 -14.76 -13.20
CA ALA A 118 -4.51 -15.15 -14.54
C ALA A 118 -3.24 -15.26 -15.40
N HIS A 119 -2.95 -16.45 -15.90
CA HIS A 119 -1.78 -16.69 -16.75
C HIS A 119 -1.84 -15.86 -18.03
N ILE A 120 -0.75 -15.16 -18.37
CA ILE A 120 -0.66 -14.31 -19.56
C ILE A 120 0.55 -14.61 -20.45
N GLY A 121 1.41 -15.54 -20.03
CA GLY A 121 2.57 -15.98 -20.79
C GLY A 121 3.59 -16.71 -19.92
N PRO A 122 4.68 -17.22 -20.51
CA PRO A 122 5.70 -17.95 -19.77
C PRO A 122 6.22 -17.12 -18.58
N ALA A 123 6.10 -17.70 -17.38
CA ALA A 123 6.52 -17.06 -16.13
C ALA A 123 5.80 -15.73 -15.80
N GLN A 124 4.69 -15.41 -16.48
CA GLN A 124 3.96 -14.15 -16.30
C GLN A 124 2.49 -14.39 -15.98
N ASN A 125 2.02 -13.76 -14.89
CA ASN A 125 0.61 -13.76 -14.55
C ASN A 125 0.11 -12.36 -14.17
N ARG A 126 -1.09 -12.03 -14.63
CA ARG A 126 -1.83 -10.85 -14.20
C ARG A 126 -2.44 -11.11 -12.83
N ALA A 127 -2.34 -10.15 -11.92
CA ALA A 127 -3.08 -10.21 -10.67
C ALA A 127 -4.59 -10.02 -10.92
N VAL A 128 -5.38 -10.95 -10.43
CA VAL A 128 -6.86 -10.93 -10.49
C VAL A 128 -7.42 -11.31 -9.12
N VAL A 129 -8.73 -11.27 -8.95
CA VAL A 129 -9.40 -11.84 -7.78
C VAL A 129 -10.23 -13.07 -8.14
N SER A 130 -10.36 -14.01 -7.22
CA SER A 130 -11.10 -15.26 -7.41
C SER A 130 -11.59 -15.83 -6.07
N SER A 131 -12.44 -16.85 -6.09
CA SER A 131 -12.90 -17.57 -4.89
C SER A 131 -11.78 -18.28 -4.12
N SER A 132 -10.61 -18.46 -4.75
CA SER A 132 -9.40 -19.03 -4.15
C SER A 132 -8.15 -18.30 -4.65
N GLY A 133 -7.12 -18.26 -3.81
CA GLY A 133 -5.82 -17.68 -4.12
C GLY A 133 -4.68 -18.56 -3.62
N PRO A 134 -3.46 -18.33 -4.14
CA PRO A 134 -2.28 -19.06 -3.70
C PRO A 134 -1.86 -18.63 -2.29
N ILE A 135 -1.00 -19.45 -1.68
CA ILE A 135 -0.39 -19.11 -0.39
C ILE A 135 0.84 -18.25 -0.67
N PHE A 136 0.82 -17.06 -0.11
CA PHE A 136 1.94 -16.13 -0.11
C PHE A 136 2.77 -16.27 1.17
N TYR A 137 4.02 -15.84 1.09
CA TYR A 137 4.93 -15.75 2.22
C TYR A 137 5.85 -14.53 2.05
N GLN A 138 6.37 -14.00 3.16
CA GLN A 138 7.34 -12.92 3.14
C GLN A 138 8.74 -13.47 3.38
N ASN A 139 9.64 -13.28 2.41
CA ASN A 139 11.01 -13.77 2.47
C ASN A 139 12.01 -12.61 2.47
N GLY A 140 12.95 -12.65 3.41
CA GLY A 140 14.00 -11.65 3.57
C GLY A 140 14.48 -11.56 5.02
N THR A 141 15.71 -11.11 5.21
CA THR A 141 16.24 -10.89 6.57
C THR A 141 15.46 -9.79 7.28
N TYR A 142 15.58 -9.70 8.62
CA TYR A 142 15.03 -8.55 9.36
C TYR A 142 15.51 -7.20 8.82
N ALA A 143 16.77 -7.12 8.37
CA ALA A 143 17.31 -5.93 7.74
C ALA A 143 16.63 -5.64 6.39
N ASP A 144 16.34 -6.67 5.59
CA ASP A 144 15.62 -6.49 4.33
C ASP A 144 14.20 -5.99 4.56
N ILE A 145 13.49 -6.54 5.55
CA ILE A 145 12.13 -6.08 5.91
C ILE A 145 12.17 -4.65 6.44
N ALA A 146 13.14 -4.33 7.30
CA ALA A 146 13.30 -3.00 7.87
C ALA A 146 13.55 -1.95 6.78
N ASN A 147 14.35 -2.31 5.77
CA ASN A 147 14.75 -1.44 4.66
C ASN A 147 13.87 -1.58 3.40
N TYR A 148 12.73 -2.26 3.49
CA TYR A 148 11.80 -2.46 2.37
C TYR A 148 12.41 -3.18 1.14
N ARG A 149 13.36 -4.08 1.39
CA ARG A 149 14.03 -4.92 0.39
C ARG A 149 13.53 -6.36 0.37
N ALA A 150 12.75 -6.76 1.38
CA ALA A 150 12.00 -8.02 1.34
C ALA A 150 10.86 -7.94 0.31
N GLY A 151 10.28 -9.09 0.00
CA GLY A 151 9.08 -9.12 -0.84
C GLY A 151 8.12 -10.24 -0.49
N ILE A 152 6.92 -10.12 -1.04
CA ILE A 152 5.86 -11.13 -0.95
C ILE A 152 5.96 -12.06 -2.15
N LEU A 153 6.11 -13.36 -1.85
CA LEU A 153 6.36 -14.43 -2.80
C LEU A 153 5.28 -15.50 -2.70
N THR A 154 5.16 -16.35 -3.72
CA THR A 154 4.31 -17.54 -3.76
C THR A 154 4.94 -18.63 -4.63
N ASP A 155 4.70 -19.88 -4.27
CA ASP A 155 5.19 -21.08 -4.95
C ASP A 155 4.09 -21.69 -5.85
N ALA A 156 3.14 -20.87 -6.30
CA ALA A 156 2.03 -21.31 -7.15
C ALA A 156 2.48 -21.75 -8.56
N GLY A 157 3.69 -21.37 -8.96
CA GLY A 157 4.32 -21.84 -10.19
C GLY A 157 4.82 -23.28 -10.11
N PRO A 158 5.37 -23.82 -11.21
CA PRO A 158 5.96 -25.16 -11.22
C PRO A 158 7.11 -25.29 -10.21
N VAL A 159 7.20 -26.44 -9.53
CA VAL A 159 8.21 -26.69 -8.47
C VAL A 159 9.64 -26.63 -9.02
N GLU A 160 9.82 -27.04 -10.27
CA GLU A 160 11.08 -26.99 -11.00
C GLU A 160 11.49 -25.57 -11.44
N SER A 161 10.60 -24.58 -11.28
CA SER A 161 10.95 -23.19 -11.56
C SER A 161 12.04 -22.73 -10.60
N PRO A 162 13.18 -22.19 -11.09
CA PRO A 162 14.23 -21.67 -10.22
C PRO A 162 13.81 -20.39 -9.47
N PHE A 163 12.69 -19.78 -9.86
CA PHE A 163 12.20 -18.54 -9.27
C PHE A 163 10.79 -18.74 -8.73
N PRO A 164 10.55 -18.37 -7.46
CA PRO A 164 9.18 -18.24 -6.97
C PRO A 164 8.50 -17.10 -7.72
N GLU A 165 7.17 -17.06 -7.68
CA GLU A 165 6.41 -15.93 -8.21
C GLU A 165 6.38 -14.82 -7.18
N ALA A 166 6.59 -13.59 -7.64
CA ALA A 166 6.64 -12.40 -6.82
C ALA A 166 5.51 -11.44 -7.19
N ILE A 167 4.98 -10.73 -6.18
CA ILE A 167 4.14 -9.55 -6.45
C ILE A 167 5.03 -8.46 -7.05
N GLN A 168 4.70 -8.07 -8.27
CA GLN A 168 5.39 -7.05 -9.06
C GLN A 168 4.36 -6.04 -9.53
N TYR A 169 4.79 -4.82 -9.82
CA TYR A 169 3.94 -3.81 -10.44
C TYR A 169 4.67 -3.14 -11.58
N GLN A 170 3.92 -2.74 -12.59
CA GLN A 170 4.40 -1.95 -13.70
C GLN A 170 3.64 -0.63 -13.69
N GLN A 171 4.38 0.48 -13.64
CA GLN A 171 3.74 1.79 -13.79
C GLN A 171 3.08 1.85 -15.16
N GLY A 172 1.78 2.14 -15.18
CA GLY A 172 1.06 2.37 -16.43
C GLY A 172 1.64 3.59 -17.14
N SER A 173 1.53 3.64 -18.46
CA SER A 173 1.85 4.84 -19.25
C SER A 173 0.82 5.97 -19.07
N ASP A 174 -0.30 5.67 -18.42
CA ASP A 174 -1.43 6.54 -18.19
C ASP A 174 -1.88 6.39 -16.72
N ASP A 175 -1.78 7.47 -15.95
CA ASP A 175 -2.10 7.52 -14.52
C ASP A 175 -3.58 7.23 -14.22
N THR A 176 -4.46 7.20 -15.24
CA THR A 176 -5.91 7.04 -15.06
C THR A 176 -6.36 5.61 -14.75
N ARG A 177 -5.53 4.59 -14.94
CA ARG A 177 -5.89 3.17 -14.67
C ARG A 177 -5.13 2.53 -13.51
N GLY A 178 -4.23 3.30 -12.89
CA GLY A 178 -3.28 2.81 -11.91
C GLY A 178 -2.16 1.97 -12.54
N SER A 179 -1.14 1.70 -11.73
CA SER A 179 -0.08 0.75 -12.04
C SER A 179 -0.64 -0.67 -12.04
N GLU A 180 -0.25 -1.42 -13.05
CA GLU A 180 -0.66 -2.79 -13.27
C GLU A 180 0.04 -3.73 -12.27
N LEU A 181 -0.71 -4.65 -11.63
CA LEU A 181 -0.13 -5.61 -10.68
C LEU A 181 0.03 -6.99 -11.33
N PHE A 182 1.18 -7.62 -11.11
CA PHE A 182 1.54 -8.92 -11.64
C PHE A 182 2.01 -9.84 -10.51
N ILE A 183 1.85 -11.14 -10.72
CA ILE A 183 2.38 -12.19 -9.84
C ILE A 183 3.15 -13.13 -10.75
N SER A 184 4.44 -12.84 -10.93
CA SER A 184 5.24 -13.42 -12.01
C SER A 184 6.54 -13.98 -11.45
N ALA A 185 7.11 -14.98 -12.13
CA ALA A 185 8.37 -15.56 -11.72
C ALA A 185 9.47 -14.49 -11.74
N GLY A 186 10.27 -14.43 -10.68
CA GLY A 186 11.40 -13.52 -10.62
C GLY A 186 11.75 -13.09 -9.21
N THR A 187 12.66 -12.12 -9.13
CA THR A 187 13.05 -11.52 -7.86
C THR A 187 11.83 -10.84 -7.22
N PRO A 188 11.64 -10.96 -5.89
CA PRO A 188 10.62 -10.21 -5.18
C PRO A 188 10.60 -8.74 -5.63
N GLY A 189 9.41 -8.21 -5.95
CA GLY A 189 9.25 -6.78 -6.16
C GLY A 189 9.69 -6.06 -4.89
N THR A 190 10.80 -5.32 -4.97
CA THR A 190 11.31 -4.54 -3.85
C THR A 190 10.20 -3.63 -3.34
N GLY A 191 10.03 -3.58 -2.02
CA GLY A 191 9.05 -2.71 -1.39
C GLY A 191 7.67 -3.34 -1.17
N THR A 192 7.46 -4.63 -1.42
CA THR A 192 6.22 -5.30 -0.99
C THR A 192 6.36 -5.90 0.41
N ALA A 193 5.42 -5.63 1.31
CA ALA A 193 5.42 -6.25 2.64
C ALA A 193 4.02 -6.26 3.26
N ILE A 194 3.84 -7.06 4.31
CA ILE A 194 2.71 -6.90 5.22
C ILE A 194 2.99 -5.73 6.17
N SER A 195 1.98 -4.87 6.36
CA SER A 195 2.05 -3.70 7.24
C SER A 195 2.52 -4.06 8.66
N LYS A 196 3.37 -3.19 9.24
CA LYS A 196 3.93 -3.36 10.59
C LYS A 196 2.90 -3.03 11.69
N LEU A 197 3.25 -3.35 12.95
CA LEU A 197 2.40 -3.15 14.13
C LEU A 197 1.88 -1.71 14.34
N THR A 198 2.58 -0.72 13.78
CA THR A 198 2.15 0.69 13.83
C THR A 198 0.91 0.97 12.99
N MET A 199 0.50 0.05 12.11
CA MET A 199 -0.74 0.13 11.35
C MET A 199 -1.88 -0.60 12.08
N PRO A 200 -3.10 -0.03 12.07
CA PRO A 200 -4.22 -0.50 12.88
C PRO A 200 -4.74 -1.88 12.47
N TYR A 201 -4.49 -2.32 11.24
CA TYR A 201 -4.76 -3.68 10.78
C TYR A 201 -3.70 -4.12 9.76
N SER A 202 -3.59 -5.43 9.55
CA SER A 202 -2.64 -5.99 8.58
C SER A 202 -3.15 -5.84 7.16
N THR A 203 -2.34 -5.27 6.26
CA THR A 203 -2.58 -5.33 4.80
C THR A 203 -1.27 -5.51 4.06
N LEU A 204 -1.35 -5.96 2.81
CA LEU A 204 -0.27 -5.78 1.83
C LEU A 204 -0.01 -4.28 1.64
N GLN A 205 1.27 -3.93 1.47
CA GLN A 205 1.76 -2.58 1.23
C GLN A 205 2.79 -2.60 0.10
N ILE A 206 2.81 -1.55 -0.72
CA ILE A 206 3.92 -1.24 -1.65
C ILE A 206 4.59 0.06 -1.20
N LEU A 207 5.84 -0.05 -0.78
CA LEU A 207 6.56 0.88 0.09
C LEU A 207 7.52 1.81 -0.69
N GLU A 208 7.27 1.99 -1.99
CA GLU A 208 8.07 2.85 -2.86
C GLU A 208 7.73 4.34 -2.71
N GLY A 209 8.74 5.22 -2.64
CA GLY A 209 8.57 6.67 -2.83
C GLY A 209 8.01 7.45 -1.62
N ALA A 210 7.88 8.77 -1.82
CA ALA A 210 7.43 9.75 -0.83
C ALA A 210 6.03 9.44 -0.26
N PRO A 211 5.65 9.96 0.93
CA PRO A 211 4.38 9.65 1.58
C PRO A 211 3.20 10.23 0.82
N ILE A 212 2.72 9.46 -0.14
CA ILE A 212 1.50 9.70 -0.90
C ILE A 212 0.55 8.54 -0.56
N VAL A 213 -0.72 8.86 -0.33
CA VAL A 213 -1.75 7.83 -0.09
C VAL A 213 -1.76 6.87 -1.27
N LYS A 214 -1.68 5.59 -0.98
CA LYS A 214 -1.67 4.52 -1.98
C LYS A 214 -2.75 3.50 -1.64
N SER A 215 -3.34 2.90 -2.65
CA SER A 215 -4.37 1.88 -2.46
C SER A 215 -4.32 0.85 -3.58
N PHE A 216 -4.74 -0.38 -3.27
CA PHE A 216 -5.07 -1.34 -4.32
C PHE A 216 -6.47 -1.04 -4.83
N ILE A 217 -6.68 -1.26 -6.12
CA ILE A 217 -8.00 -1.19 -6.73
C ILE A 217 -8.28 -2.50 -7.45
N VAL A 218 -9.54 -2.91 -7.46
CA VAL A 218 -10.03 -4.01 -8.30
C VAL A 218 -10.91 -3.40 -9.37
N CYS A 219 -10.58 -3.65 -10.63
CA CYS A 219 -11.34 -3.19 -11.79
C CYS A 219 -12.08 -4.35 -12.42
N GLY A 220 -13.41 -4.24 -12.50
CA GLY A 220 -14.26 -5.28 -13.05
C GLY A 220 -14.26 -5.32 -14.57
N ASN A 221 -14.85 -6.39 -15.13
CA ASN A 221 -15.16 -6.51 -16.56
C ASN A 221 -13.96 -6.25 -17.51
N THR A 222 -12.74 -6.55 -17.05
CA THR A 222 -11.52 -6.26 -17.81
C THR A 222 -11.14 -7.45 -18.69
N THR A 223 -10.76 -7.18 -19.94
CA THR A 223 -10.24 -8.21 -20.85
C THR A 223 -8.75 -8.40 -20.64
N ILE A 224 -8.32 -9.66 -20.57
CA ILE A 224 -6.92 -10.04 -20.62
C ILE A 224 -6.65 -10.63 -22.01
N PRO A 225 -5.78 -10.04 -22.85
CA PRO A 225 -5.61 -10.45 -24.26
C PRO A 225 -5.36 -11.94 -24.46
N TYR A 226 -4.61 -12.57 -23.56
CA TYR A 226 -4.31 -14.01 -23.58
C TYR A 226 -5.57 -14.90 -23.66
N TYR A 227 -6.69 -14.48 -23.05
CA TYR A 227 -7.94 -15.25 -23.01
C TYR A 227 -8.97 -14.79 -24.06
N GLY A 228 -8.64 -13.81 -24.90
CA GLY A 228 -9.56 -13.19 -25.85
C GLY A 228 -10.63 -12.31 -25.18
N GLU A 229 -11.51 -11.72 -26.01
CA GLU A 229 -12.49 -10.72 -25.55
C GLU A 229 -13.69 -11.30 -24.80
N SER A 230 -13.96 -12.60 -24.97
CA SER A 230 -15.13 -13.30 -24.40
C SER A 230 -15.00 -13.58 -22.90
N ARG A 231 -13.77 -13.58 -22.37
CA ARG A 231 -13.51 -13.78 -20.95
C ARG A 231 -13.16 -12.46 -20.28
N LYS A 232 -13.88 -12.15 -19.21
CA LYS A 232 -13.69 -10.96 -18.40
C LYS A 232 -13.12 -11.34 -17.04
N PHE A 233 -12.38 -10.43 -16.46
CA PHE A 233 -11.68 -10.60 -15.19
C PHE A 233 -11.83 -9.36 -14.32
N GLU A 234 -11.84 -9.58 -13.02
CA GLU A 234 -11.67 -8.57 -11.99
C GLU A 234 -10.17 -8.45 -11.72
N VAL A 235 -9.51 -7.50 -12.39
CA VAL A 235 -8.05 -7.31 -12.32
C VAL A 235 -7.68 -6.45 -11.13
N VAL A 236 -6.53 -6.76 -10.51
CA VAL A 236 -5.99 -5.96 -9.40
C VAL A 236 -4.93 -5.01 -9.95
N ASN A 237 -5.08 -3.73 -9.63
CA ASN A 237 -4.12 -2.69 -9.93
C ASN A 237 -3.73 -1.96 -8.63
N TRP A 238 -2.70 -1.14 -8.72
CA TRP A 238 -2.21 -0.28 -7.66
C TRP A 238 -2.36 1.18 -8.07
N LEU A 239 -2.94 2.01 -7.20
CA LEU A 239 -3.19 3.42 -7.47
C LEU A 239 -2.47 4.30 -6.44
N GLN A 240 -1.76 5.31 -6.96
CA GLN A 240 -1.18 6.37 -6.15
C GLN A 240 -2.12 7.59 -6.17
N ALA A 241 -2.35 8.20 -5.01
CA ALA A 241 -3.12 9.43 -4.92
C ALA A 241 -2.40 10.59 -5.61
N THR A 242 -3.18 11.48 -6.23
CA THR A 242 -2.67 12.71 -6.83
C THR A 242 -2.85 13.86 -5.85
N ARG A 243 -1.89 14.78 -5.80
CA ARG A 243 -2.00 16.02 -5.02
C ARG A 243 -2.31 17.19 -5.96
N ASP A 244 -3.36 17.93 -5.65
CA ASP A 244 -3.72 19.16 -6.34
C ASP A 244 -3.93 20.31 -5.34
N SER A 245 -4.48 21.43 -5.80
CA SER A 245 -4.73 22.62 -4.98
C SER A 245 -5.80 22.41 -3.90
N THR A 246 -6.60 21.34 -3.99
CA THR A 246 -7.69 21.02 -3.05
C THR A 246 -7.30 19.96 -2.03
N GLY A 247 -6.23 19.21 -2.27
CA GLY A 247 -5.70 18.23 -1.33
C GLY A 247 -5.04 17.04 -2.01
N THR A 248 -4.89 15.97 -1.23
CA THR A 248 -4.45 14.66 -1.74
C THR A 248 -5.69 13.81 -1.98
N HIS A 249 -5.87 13.36 -3.21
CA HIS A 249 -7.07 12.63 -3.63
C HIS A 249 -6.69 11.30 -4.28
N LEU A 250 -7.30 10.22 -3.79
CA LEU A 250 -7.28 8.93 -4.47
C LEU A 250 -8.43 8.91 -5.50
N ARG A 251 -8.09 8.97 -6.79
CA ARG A 251 -9.08 9.04 -7.88
C ARG A 251 -9.32 7.64 -8.45
N VAL A 252 -10.21 6.89 -7.80
CA VAL A 252 -10.58 5.54 -8.25
C VAL A 252 -11.33 5.62 -9.59
N PRO A 253 -10.89 4.91 -10.64
CA PRO A 253 -11.54 4.96 -11.95
C PRO A 253 -12.95 4.34 -11.94
N GLU A 254 -13.78 4.75 -12.90
CA GLU A 254 -15.09 4.14 -13.10
C GLU A 254 -14.96 2.63 -13.39
N GLY A 255 -15.83 1.83 -12.79
CA GLY A 255 -15.77 0.36 -12.88
C GLY A 255 -14.71 -0.29 -12.01
N CYS A 256 -14.04 0.48 -11.15
CA CYS A 256 -13.11 -0.01 -10.15
C CYS A 256 -13.56 0.33 -8.73
N VAL A 257 -13.08 -0.44 -7.76
CA VAL A 257 -13.30 -0.21 -6.33
C VAL A 257 -11.97 -0.24 -5.57
N ALA A 258 -11.82 0.64 -4.58
CA ALA A 258 -10.65 0.62 -3.69
C ALA A 258 -10.76 -0.52 -2.68
N VAL A 259 -9.64 -1.21 -2.45
CA VAL A 259 -9.57 -2.39 -1.60
C VAL A 259 -8.32 -2.40 -0.74
N ASN A 260 -8.43 -3.07 0.40
CA ASN A 260 -7.30 -3.58 1.15
C ASN A 260 -7.09 -5.06 0.79
N LEU A 261 -5.84 -5.48 0.63
CA LEU A 261 -5.47 -6.88 0.53
C LEU A 261 -4.99 -7.34 1.90
N VAL A 262 -5.82 -8.10 2.60
CA VAL A 262 -5.66 -8.45 4.02
C VAL A 262 -5.15 -9.89 4.14
N PRO A 263 -4.07 -10.16 4.90
CA PRO A 263 -3.55 -11.51 5.05
C PRO A 263 -4.44 -12.37 5.97
N GLU A 264 -4.98 -13.45 5.41
CA GLU A 264 -5.63 -14.55 6.13
C GLU A 264 -4.63 -15.70 6.32
N CYS A 265 -4.47 -16.20 7.54
CA CYS A 265 -3.44 -17.19 7.86
C CYS A 265 -3.66 -18.50 7.08
N ALA A 266 -2.59 -19.04 6.51
CA ALA A 266 -2.56 -20.34 5.85
C ALA A 266 -1.61 -21.27 6.61
N TYR A 267 -2.16 -22.07 7.53
CA TYR A 267 -1.39 -22.96 8.40
C TYR A 267 -0.88 -24.22 7.69
N GLU A 268 -1.41 -24.51 6.51
CA GLU A 268 -0.94 -25.55 5.62
C GLU A 268 0.37 -25.19 4.89
N PHE A 269 0.92 -23.99 5.13
CA PHE A 269 2.23 -23.61 4.61
C PHE A 269 3.35 -24.45 5.25
N GLY A 270 3.67 -25.54 4.58
CA GLY A 270 4.67 -26.52 4.98
C GLY A 270 6.06 -26.25 4.43
N ASP A 271 6.89 -27.29 4.51
CA ASP A 271 8.25 -27.26 4.02
C ASP A 271 8.32 -27.19 2.48
N LEU A 272 9.51 -26.87 1.97
CA LEU A 272 9.77 -26.86 0.54
C LEU A 272 9.58 -28.27 -0.04
N PRO A 273 8.93 -28.41 -1.21
CA PRO A 273 8.92 -29.69 -1.91
C PRO A 273 10.34 -30.09 -2.32
N GLU A 274 10.60 -31.40 -2.34
CA GLU A 274 11.89 -31.93 -2.77
C GLU A 274 12.20 -31.48 -4.20
N GLY A 275 13.43 -31.01 -4.42
CA GLY A 275 13.87 -30.51 -5.73
C GLY A 275 13.47 -29.05 -6.04
N ALA A 276 12.82 -28.34 -5.11
CA ALA A 276 12.60 -26.90 -5.25
C ALA A 276 13.92 -26.16 -5.44
N ALA A 277 14.00 -25.35 -6.49
CA ALA A 277 15.19 -24.59 -6.84
C ALA A 277 15.24 -23.18 -6.21
N TYR A 278 14.19 -22.80 -5.47
CA TYR A 278 14.06 -21.51 -4.80
C TYR A 278 14.24 -21.62 -3.28
N ASP A 279 14.67 -20.51 -2.67
CA ASP A 279 15.02 -20.44 -1.26
C ASP A 279 13.87 -19.93 -0.38
N ARG A 280 13.69 -20.56 0.79
CA ARG A 280 12.79 -20.14 1.88
C ARG A 280 13.54 -19.96 3.22
N THR A 281 14.86 -19.79 3.20
CA THR A 281 15.70 -19.69 4.41
C THR A 281 15.28 -18.53 5.32
N PHE A 282 14.81 -17.42 4.76
CA PHE A 282 14.42 -16.23 5.52
C PHE A 282 12.91 -15.98 5.48
N VAL A 283 12.09 -17.04 5.46
CA VAL A 283 10.64 -16.87 5.61
C VAL A 283 10.31 -16.46 7.04
N ASN A 284 9.53 -15.39 7.16
CA ASN A 284 9.15 -14.80 8.44
C ASN A 284 7.69 -15.11 8.77
N ASP A 285 7.39 -15.22 10.06
CA ASP A 285 6.01 -15.08 10.53
C ASP A 285 5.50 -13.67 10.27
N VAL A 286 4.37 -13.56 9.59
CA VAL A 286 3.67 -12.29 9.36
C VAL A 286 2.40 -12.22 10.19
N ARG A 287 1.99 -11.00 10.52
CA ARG A 287 0.71 -10.74 11.20
C ARG A 287 -0.44 -11.00 10.24
N CYS A 288 -1.22 -12.04 10.48
CA CYS A 288 -2.38 -12.45 9.68
C CYS A 288 -3.61 -12.67 10.58
N TYR A 289 -4.77 -12.89 9.97
CA TYR A 289 -6.02 -13.17 10.67
C TYR A 289 -6.46 -14.61 10.45
N GLU A 290 -7.02 -15.26 11.47
CA GLU A 290 -7.56 -16.62 11.32
C GLU A 290 -8.69 -16.68 10.28
N SER A 291 -9.54 -15.66 10.26
CA SER A 291 -10.58 -15.48 9.24
C SER A 291 -10.83 -14.00 9.00
N VAL A 292 -10.45 -13.51 7.82
CA VAL A 292 -10.67 -12.11 7.42
C VAL A 292 -12.17 -11.84 7.19
N ALA A 293 -12.88 -12.82 6.64
CA ALA A 293 -14.32 -12.71 6.35
C ALA A 293 -15.19 -12.63 7.62
N ALA A 294 -14.70 -13.13 8.76
CA ALA A 294 -15.39 -13.03 10.04
C ALA A 294 -15.18 -11.69 10.77
N ILE A 295 -14.30 -10.82 10.26
CA ILE A 295 -14.01 -9.52 10.87
C ILE A 295 -15.12 -8.53 10.48
N ASP A 296 -15.73 -7.91 11.48
CA ASP A 296 -16.61 -6.77 11.27
C ASP A 296 -15.78 -5.49 11.05
N TRP A 297 -15.42 -5.25 9.79
CA TRP A 297 -14.59 -4.12 9.38
C TRP A 297 -15.20 -2.76 9.70
N SER A 298 -16.53 -2.66 9.89
CA SER A 298 -17.19 -1.41 10.26
C SER A 298 -16.75 -0.86 11.63
N LYS A 299 -16.22 -1.73 12.49
CA LYS A 299 -15.65 -1.34 13.80
C LYS A 299 -14.26 -0.72 13.70
N TYR A 300 -13.59 -0.89 12.56
CA TYR A 300 -12.17 -0.58 12.36
C TYR A 300 -11.91 0.32 11.15
N ALA A 301 -12.94 0.61 10.35
CA ALA A 301 -12.89 1.51 9.22
C ALA A 301 -12.65 2.97 9.68
N TYR A 302 -11.83 3.69 8.92
CA TYR A 302 -11.44 5.08 9.17
C TYR A 302 -12.18 6.05 8.27
#